data_AF-A0A8H5B0A7-F1
#
_entry.id   AF-A0A8H5B0A7-F1
#
_cell.length_a   1.000
_cell.length_b   1.000
_cell.length_c   1.000
_cell.angle_alpha   90.00
_cell.angle_beta   90.00
_cell.angle_gamma   90.00
#
_symmetry.space_group_name_H-M   'P 1'
#
loop_
_entity.id
_entity.type
_entity.pdbx_description
1 polymer ?
#
loop_
_entity_poly.entity_id
_entity_poly.type
_entity_poly.pdbx_seq_one_letter_code
_entity_poly.pdbx_strand_id
1 'polypeptide(L)'
;MSSEDLKLILTVFTYGPHQSRAEIELRPSIPKSARGNPAKINAWLQGMSLTMAADFKFTNDWHCEICDKPARESKYNVASWTHLAQPRAVFYIHHLCAAGNNRCHNIIKLQDAQMSRIAGGGSQNPHEELLAMMGSLSTDEDEVPEGGFPLASSCANCNDEKTGKKGFKLFRCGSCKLTRYCCPGCQKQDWARHKKTCKIVESVKWVDWPTKA
;
A
#
# COMPACT_ATOMS: atom_id res chain seq x y z
N MET A 1 -19.54 18.62 -17.11
CA MET A 1 -19.42 18.26 -15.68
C MET A 1 -19.36 19.56 -14.89
N SER A 2 -20.26 19.80 -13.94
CA SER A 2 -20.12 20.97 -13.06
C SER A 2 -18.79 20.84 -12.32
N SER A 3 -18.06 21.94 -12.18
CA SER A 3 -16.73 21.95 -11.56
C SER A 3 -16.76 21.61 -10.06
N GLU A 4 -17.95 21.39 -9.48
CA GLU A 4 -18.17 21.25 -8.04
C GLU A 4 -17.72 19.89 -7.49
N ASP A 5 -17.82 18.82 -8.27
CA ASP A 5 -17.57 17.43 -7.85
C ASP A 5 -16.44 16.71 -8.60
N LEU A 6 -15.36 17.41 -8.96
CA LEU A 6 -14.21 16.75 -9.57
C LEU A 6 -13.58 15.74 -8.60
N LYS A 7 -13.71 14.44 -8.91
CA LYS A 7 -13.09 13.34 -8.17
C LYS A 7 -11.80 12.87 -8.85
N LEU A 8 -10.88 12.30 -8.08
CA LEU A 8 -9.73 11.57 -8.62
C LEU A 8 -10.15 10.13 -8.91
N ILE A 9 -9.72 9.55 -10.04
CA ILE A 9 -9.75 8.10 -10.22
C ILE A 9 -8.47 7.55 -9.58
N LEU A 10 -8.61 6.90 -8.42
CA LEU A 10 -7.49 6.26 -7.74
C LEU A 10 -7.68 4.75 -7.74
N THR A 11 -6.74 4.04 -8.34
CA THR A 11 -6.65 2.57 -8.25
C THR A 11 -5.47 2.21 -7.35
N VAL A 12 -5.66 1.27 -6.44
CA VAL A 12 -4.61 0.77 -5.56
C VAL A 12 -4.46 -0.73 -5.77
N PHE A 13 -3.25 -1.15 -6.10
CA PHE A 13 -2.83 -2.53 -6.14
C PHE A 13 -1.94 -2.79 -4.93
N THR A 14 -2.35 -3.71 -4.06
CA THR A 14 -1.50 -4.21 -2.96
C THR A 14 -1.08 -5.64 -3.28
N TYR A 15 0.21 -5.91 -3.25
CA TYR A 15 0.82 -7.18 -3.66
C TYR A 15 1.34 -7.96 -2.46
N GLY A 16 1.10 -9.27 -2.51
CA GLY A 16 1.69 -10.28 -1.67
C GLY A 16 2.40 -11.35 -2.50
N PRO A 17 2.77 -12.48 -1.89
CA PRO A 17 3.46 -13.57 -2.58
C PRO A 17 2.61 -14.14 -3.73
N HIS A 18 3.27 -14.76 -4.71
CA HIS A 18 2.61 -15.49 -5.81
C HIS A 18 1.57 -14.68 -6.60
N GLN A 19 1.80 -13.38 -6.79
CA GLN A 19 0.90 -12.47 -7.50
C GLN A 19 -0.48 -12.26 -6.82
N SER A 20 -0.64 -12.75 -5.60
CA SER A 20 -1.80 -12.47 -4.77
C SER A 20 -1.91 -10.97 -4.53
N ARG A 21 -3.10 -10.40 -4.74
CA ARG A 21 -3.29 -8.95 -4.63
C ARG A 21 -4.70 -8.53 -4.29
N ALA A 22 -4.83 -7.30 -3.81
CA ALA A 22 -6.10 -6.58 -3.79
C ALA A 22 -6.07 -5.44 -4.80
N GLU A 23 -7.13 -5.33 -5.59
CA GLU A 23 -7.39 -4.23 -6.52
C GLU A 23 -8.51 -3.38 -5.89
N ILE A 24 -8.18 -2.14 -5.54
CA ILE A 24 -9.08 -1.26 -4.77
C ILE A 24 -9.33 -0.01 -5.59
N GLU A 25 -10.59 0.30 -5.83
CA GLU A 25 -11.01 1.52 -6.49
C GLU A 25 -11.46 2.56 -5.47
N LEU A 26 -10.91 3.77 -5.55
CA LEU A 26 -11.29 4.89 -4.71
C LEU A 26 -11.65 6.12 -5.57
N ARG A 27 -12.57 6.94 -5.07
CA ARG A 27 -12.95 8.23 -5.68
C ARG A 27 -12.92 9.40 -4.68
N PRO A 28 -11.73 9.80 -4.21
CA PRO A 28 -11.64 10.98 -3.35
C PRO A 28 -11.97 12.25 -4.14
N SER A 29 -12.66 13.18 -3.48
CA SER A 29 -12.96 14.49 -4.06
C SER A 29 -11.72 15.37 -4.05
N ILE A 30 -11.37 15.96 -5.20
CA ILE A 30 -10.20 16.84 -5.32
C ILE A 30 -10.51 18.15 -4.59
N PRO A 31 -9.65 18.60 -3.65
CA PRO A 31 -9.83 19.85 -2.92
C PRO A 31 -9.98 21.03 -3.86
N LYS A 32 -10.94 21.93 -3.59
CA LYS A 32 -11.17 23.14 -4.41
C LYS A 32 -9.90 23.95 -4.64
N SER A 33 -9.04 24.04 -3.61
CA SER A 33 -7.76 24.77 -3.65
C SER A 33 -6.68 24.15 -4.55
N ALA A 34 -6.82 22.89 -4.95
CA ALA A 34 -5.88 22.16 -5.79
C ALA A 34 -6.34 22.01 -7.26
N ARG A 35 -7.64 22.25 -7.55
CA ARG A 35 -8.22 22.03 -8.89
C ARG A 35 -7.51 22.88 -9.95
N GLY A 36 -7.28 22.29 -11.12
CA GLY A 36 -6.59 22.94 -12.24
C GLY A 36 -5.08 23.13 -12.06
N ASN A 37 -4.50 22.70 -10.95
CA ASN A 37 -3.05 22.77 -10.70
C ASN A 37 -2.48 21.37 -10.42
N PRO A 38 -1.86 20.72 -11.42
CA PRO A 38 -1.33 19.36 -11.28
C PRO A 38 -0.36 19.18 -10.11
N ALA A 39 0.50 20.17 -9.82
CA ALA A 39 1.44 20.12 -8.72
C ALA A 39 0.73 20.11 -7.35
N LYS A 40 -0.32 20.91 -7.17
CA LYS A 40 -1.14 20.89 -5.94
C LYS A 40 -1.91 19.58 -5.78
N ILE A 41 -2.42 19.02 -6.88
CA ILE A 41 -3.08 17.70 -6.86
C ILE A 41 -2.08 16.61 -6.44
N ASN A 42 -0.86 16.64 -6.98
CA ASN A 42 0.21 15.71 -6.59
C ASN A 42 0.58 15.83 -5.11
N ALA A 43 0.75 17.06 -4.60
CA ALA A 43 1.04 17.28 -3.18
C ALA A 43 -0.08 16.75 -2.27
N TRP A 44 -1.34 17.00 -2.66
CA TRP A 44 -2.50 16.44 -1.96
C TRP A 44 -2.54 14.91 -2.02
N LEU A 45 -2.26 14.31 -3.17
CA LEU A 45 -2.21 12.85 -3.37
C LEU A 45 -1.14 12.20 -2.49
N GLN A 46 0.04 12.81 -2.38
CA GLN A 46 1.12 12.35 -1.50
C GLN A 46 0.73 12.44 -0.02
N GLY A 47 0.08 13.53 0.40
CA GLY A 47 -0.46 13.61 1.76
C GLY A 47 -1.53 12.54 2.03
N MET A 48 -2.38 12.27 1.04
CA MET A 48 -3.44 11.28 1.16
C MET A 48 -2.88 9.85 1.28
N SER A 49 -1.84 9.49 0.52
CA SER A 49 -1.22 8.15 0.60
C SER A 49 -0.74 7.82 2.01
N LEU A 50 -0.11 8.78 2.70
CA LEU A 50 0.33 8.64 4.08
C LEU A 50 -0.84 8.40 5.04
N THR A 51 -1.96 9.12 4.87
CA THR A 51 -3.12 8.97 5.76
C THR A 51 -3.87 7.65 5.58
N MET A 52 -3.79 7.05 4.39
CA MET A 52 -4.43 5.78 4.05
C MET A 52 -3.52 4.57 4.27
N ALA A 53 -2.25 4.78 4.62
CA ALA A 53 -1.25 3.70 4.63
C ALA A 53 -1.65 2.52 5.52
N ALA A 54 -2.20 2.79 6.71
CA ALA A 54 -2.72 1.76 7.60
C ALA A 54 -3.93 1.03 7.00
N ASP A 55 -4.82 1.74 6.29
CA ASP A 55 -6.00 1.13 5.68
C ASP A 55 -5.65 0.14 4.59
N PHE A 56 -4.50 0.28 3.92
CA PHE A 56 -4.00 -0.65 2.91
C PHE A 56 -3.11 -1.75 3.50
N LYS A 57 -2.27 -1.41 4.48
CA LYS A 57 -1.39 -2.36 5.16
C LYS A 57 -2.16 -3.47 5.87
N PHE A 58 -3.25 -3.15 6.56
CA PHE A 58 -3.94 -4.10 7.43
C PHE A 58 -5.18 -4.76 6.78
N THR A 59 -5.16 -4.90 5.46
CA THR A 59 -6.32 -5.36 4.67
C THR A 59 -6.46 -6.88 4.62
N ASN A 60 -5.34 -7.60 4.71
CA ASN A 60 -5.31 -9.06 4.66
C ASN A 60 -4.09 -9.65 5.38
N ASP A 61 -4.01 -10.97 5.41
CA ASP A 61 -2.89 -11.75 5.96
C ASP A 61 -1.67 -11.69 5.03
N TRP A 62 -1.09 -10.49 4.91
CA TRP A 62 -0.03 -10.24 3.95
C TRP A 62 1.29 -10.87 4.39
N HIS A 63 1.90 -11.55 3.44
CA HIS A 63 3.26 -12.05 3.49
C HIS A 63 4.11 -11.26 2.50
N CYS A 64 5.42 -11.37 2.64
CA CYS A 64 6.37 -10.67 1.81
C CYS A 64 6.24 -11.15 0.37
N GLU A 65 6.11 -10.21 -0.57
CA GLU A 65 6.02 -10.49 -2.00
C GLU A 65 7.20 -11.32 -2.53
N ILE A 66 8.37 -11.18 -1.90
CA ILE A 66 9.62 -11.78 -2.37
C ILE A 66 9.95 -13.10 -1.67
N CYS A 67 9.88 -13.14 -0.34
CA CYS A 67 10.36 -14.28 0.46
C CYS A 67 9.27 -15.02 1.24
N ASP A 68 8.01 -14.59 1.11
CA ASP A 68 6.84 -15.19 1.75
C ASP A 68 6.86 -15.23 3.30
N LYS A 69 7.85 -14.58 3.96
CA LYS A 69 7.81 -14.35 5.41
C LYS A 69 6.68 -13.35 5.76
N PRO A 70 6.09 -13.38 6.96
CA PRO A 70 5.07 -12.41 7.36
C PRO A 70 5.50 -10.96 7.11
N ALA A 71 4.64 -10.17 6.45
CA ALA A 71 4.99 -8.82 6.08
C ALA A 71 4.89 -7.84 7.26
N ARG A 72 5.85 -6.93 7.35
CA ARG A 72 5.92 -5.86 8.37
C ARG A 72 5.95 -4.47 7.75
N GLU A 73 6.49 -4.32 6.55
CA GLU A 73 6.54 -3.04 5.82
C GLU A 73 5.64 -3.05 4.58
N SER A 74 5.32 -1.85 4.09
CA SER A 74 4.61 -1.63 2.82
C SER A 74 5.32 -0.51 2.06
N LYS A 75 5.87 -0.83 0.88
CA LYS A 75 6.52 0.15 0.00
C LYS A 75 5.53 0.65 -1.05
N TYR A 76 5.50 1.96 -1.27
CA TYR A 76 4.54 2.62 -2.16
C TYR A 76 5.25 3.16 -3.41
N ASN A 77 4.79 2.75 -4.57
CA ASN A 77 5.10 3.38 -5.85
C ASN A 77 3.84 4.03 -6.41
N VAL A 78 3.92 5.29 -6.82
CA VAL A 78 2.78 6.08 -7.25
C VAL A 78 3.00 6.57 -8.68
N ALA A 79 2.18 6.08 -9.59
CA ALA A 79 2.05 6.65 -10.93
C ALA A 79 0.85 7.62 -10.94
N SER A 80 1.01 8.81 -11.52
CA SER A 80 -0.08 9.79 -11.55
C SER A 80 -0.10 10.63 -12.82
N TRP A 81 -1.31 10.95 -13.26
CA TRP A 81 -1.59 11.76 -14.45
C TRP A 81 -2.56 12.88 -14.06
N THR A 82 -2.08 13.81 -13.25
CA THR A 82 -2.88 14.88 -12.65
C THR A 82 -3.16 16.06 -13.58
N HIS A 83 -2.54 16.07 -14.76
CA HIS A 83 -2.80 17.04 -15.83
C HIS A 83 -3.99 16.68 -16.72
N LEU A 84 -4.52 15.45 -16.63
CA LEU A 84 -5.67 15.03 -17.43
C LEU A 84 -6.96 15.73 -16.97
N ALA A 85 -7.90 15.92 -17.89
CA ALA A 85 -9.23 16.48 -17.59
C ALA A 85 -9.96 15.72 -16.48
N GLN A 86 -9.76 14.40 -16.44
CA GLN A 86 -10.13 13.53 -15.32
C GLN A 86 -8.82 13.01 -14.70
N PRO A 87 -8.32 13.63 -13.60
CA PRO A 87 -7.09 13.21 -12.95
C PRO A 87 -7.14 11.74 -12.52
N ARG A 88 -6.02 11.04 -12.68
CA ARG A 88 -5.87 9.63 -12.32
C ARG A 88 -4.58 9.37 -11.55
N ALA A 89 -4.60 8.39 -10.66
CA ALA A 89 -3.42 7.87 -10.01
C ALA A 89 -3.54 6.37 -9.76
N VAL A 90 -2.40 5.70 -9.74
CA VAL A 90 -2.27 4.28 -9.40
C VAL A 90 -1.24 4.16 -8.27
N PHE A 91 -1.62 3.52 -7.18
CA PHE A 91 -0.69 3.13 -6.13
C PHE A 91 -0.37 1.65 -6.29
N TYR A 92 0.92 1.33 -6.40
CA TYR A 92 1.44 -0.02 -6.28
C TYR A 92 2.05 -0.15 -4.88
N ILE A 93 1.52 -1.06 -4.07
CA ILE A 93 1.90 -1.26 -2.68
C ILE A 93 2.49 -2.66 -2.55
N HIS A 94 3.78 -2.73 -2.22
CA HIS A 94 4.51 -3.98 -2.06
C HIS A 94 4.69 -4.30 -0.58
N HIS A 95 4.20 -5.46 -0.13
CA HIS A 95 4.36 -5.90 1.26
C HIS A 95 5.69 -6.64 1.46
N LEU A 96 6.47 -6.22 2.47
CA LEU A 96 7.85 -6.70 2.70
C LEU A 96 8.06 -7.23 4.12
N CYS A 97 8.95 -8.22 4.25
CA CYS A 97 9.17 -8.99 5.48
C CYS A 97 9.72 -8.17 6.67
N ALA A 98 10.44 -7.11 6.38
CA ALA A 98 11.11 -6.27 7.37
C ALA A 98 11.19 -4.84 6.86
N ALA A 99 11.89 -3.99 7.60
CA ALA A 99 12.26 -2.67 7.15
C ALA A 99 13.72 -2.56 6.72
N GLY A 100 14.02 -1.54 5.92
CA GLY A 100 15.38 -1.16 5.57
C GLY A 100 15.82 -1.55 4.16
N ASN A 101 17.06 -2.01 4.01
CA ASN A 101 17.72 -2.26 2.72
C ASN A 101 18.12 -3.73 2.52
N ASN A 102 17.28 -4.65 3.00
CA ASN A 102 17.53 -6.08 2.78
C ASN A 102 17.30 -6.51 1.33
N ARG A 103 17.60 -7.78 1.04
CA ARG A 103 17.41 -8.38 -0.29
C ARG A 103 16.01 -8.13 -0.88
N CYS A 104 14.96 -8.26 -0.07
CA CYS A 104 13.58 -8.06 -0.54
C CYS A 104 13.33 -6.61 -0.98
N HIS A 105 13.86 -5.63 -0.24
CA HIS A 105 13.75 -4.22 -0.64
C HIS A 105 14.52 -3.90 -1.90
N ASN A 106 15.72 -4.47 -2.05
CA ASN A 106 16.56 -4.22 -3.22
C ASN A 106 15.90 -4.75 -4.50
N ILE A 107 15.23 -5.90 -4.43
CA ILE A 107 14.44 -6.43 -5.56
C ILE A 107 13.30 -5.47 -5.94
N ILE A 108 12.50 -4.99 -4.98
CA ILE A 108 11.43 -4.03 -5.29
C ILE A 108 11.99 -2.70 -5.81
N LYS A 109 13.11 -2.21 -5.27
CA LYS A 109 13.78 -1.00 -5.78
C LYS A 109 14.17 -1.14 -7.25
N LEU A 110 14.72 -2.28 -7.64
CA LEU A 110 15.08 -2.56 -9.04
C LEU A 110 13.84 -2.62 -9.94
N GLN A 111 12.75 -3.25 -9.48
CA GLN A 111 11.47 -3.26 -10.19
C GLN A 111 10.90 -1.84 -10.37
N ASP A 112 10.93 -1.03 -9.31
CA ASP A 112 10.47 0.37 -9.35
C ASP A 112 11.29 1.21 -10.34
N ALA A 113 12.61 1.04 -10.36
CA ALA A 113 13.51 1.71 -11.28
C ALA A 113 13.23 1.31 -12.73
N GLN A 114 12.98 0.02 -12.98
CA GLN A 114 12.59 -0.48 -14.30
C GLN A 114 11.23 0.07 -14.76
N MET A 115 10.23 0.09 -13.87
CA MET A 115 8.91 0.66 -14.16
C MET A 115 8.99 2.16 -14.48
N SER A 116 9.81 2.89 -13.73
CA SER A 116 10.04 4.33 -13.96
C SER A 116 10.63 4.60 -15.35
N ARG A 117 11.58 3.75 -15.81
CA ARG A 117 12.17 3.85 -17.15
C ARG A 117 11.14 3.63 -18.25
N ILE A 118 10.32 2.59 -18.14
CA ILE A 118 9.28 2.28 -19.14
C ILE A 118 8.26 3.41 -19.23
N ALA A 119 7.95 4.06 -18.09
CA ALA A 119 7.04 5.19 -18.03
C ALA A 119 7.63 6.52 -18.55
N GLY A 120 8.87 6.54 -19.07
CA GLY A 120 9.54 7.74 -19.55
C GLY A 120 10.08 8.65 -18.44
N GLY A 121 10.16 8.15 -17.21
CA GLY A 121 10.88 8.79 -16.11
C GLY A 121 12.38 8.75 -16.34
N GLY A 122 13.07 9.87 -16.12
CA GLY A 122 14.50 10.03 -16.39
C GLY A 122 15.41 9.01 -15.70
N SER A 123 16.59 8.82 -16.29
CA SER A 123 17.63 7.86 -15.89
C SER A 123 17.97 7.92 -14.40
N GLN A 124 17.88 6.80 -13.69
CA GLN A 124 18.67 6.61 -12.47
C GLN A 124 20.14 6.37 -12.84
N ASN A 125 21.06 6.67 -11.92
CA ASN A 125 22.48 6.45 -12.13
C ASN A 125 22.76 4.94 -12.20
N PRO A 126 23.42 4.42 -13.26
CA PRO A 126 23.72 2.99 -13.42
C PRO A 126 24.50 2.39 -12.24
N HIS A 127 25.29 3.22 -11.54
CA HIS A 127 26.07 2.83 -10.37
C HIS A 127 25.19 2.50 -9.15
N GLU A 128 24.08 3.22 -8.95
CA GLU A 128 23.15 2.98 -7.84
C GLU A 128 22.36 1.67 -8.06
N GLU A 129 22.02 1.38 -9.31
CA GLU A 129 21.41 0.10 -9.71
C GLU A 129 22.39 -1.07 -9.55
N LEU A 130 23.65 -0.90 -9.96
CA LEU A 130 24.69 -1.91 -9.78
C LEU A 130 24.95 -2.18 -8.29
N LEU A 131 24.98 -1.15 -7.43
CA LEU A 131 25.07 -1.33 -5.98
C LEU A 131 23.84 -2.04 -5.40
N ALA A 132 22.63 -1.73 -5.84
CA ALA A 132 21.42 -2.43 -5.42
C ALA A 132 21.40 -3.91 -5.85
N MET A 133 21.95 -4.22 -7.03
CA MET A 133 22.13 -5.59 -7.51
C MET A 133 23.26 -6.33 -6.77
N MET A 134 24.39 -5.67 -6.48
CA MET A 134 25.53 -6.27 -5.76
C MET A 134 25.27 -6.46 -4.27
N GLY A 135 24.45 -5.60 -3.64
CA GLY A 135 23.94 -5.78 -2.29
C GLY A 135 22.95 -6.95 -2.13
N SER A 136 22.60 -7.65 -3.21
CA SER A 136 21.76 -8.86 -3.19
C SER A 136 22.55 -10.15 -2.92
N LEU A 137 23.88 -10.09 -2.78
CA LEU A 137 24.76 -11.25 -2.57
C LEU A 137 25.19 -11.47 -1.12
N SER A 138 24.77 -10.61 -0.17
CA SER A 138 25.00 -10.92 1.25
C SER A 138 24.07 -12.06 1.67
N THR A 139 24.70 -13.21 1.93
CA THR A 139 24.09 -14.42 2.49
C THR A 139 23.86 -14.34 4.00
N ASP A 140 24.10 -13.18 4.61
CA ASP A 140 23.88 -12.99 6.04
C ASP A 140 22.38 -13.11 6.28
N GLU A 141 22.04 -14.16 7.02
CA GLU A 141 20.68 -14.48 7.43
C GLU A 141 20.01 -13.19 7.88
N ASP A 142 18.97 -12.78 7.13
CA ASP A 142 18.16 -11.60 7.41
C ASP A 142 17.58 -11.73 8.84
N GLU A 143 18.36 -11.39 9.86
CA GLU A 143 17.90 -11.11 11.20
C GLU A 143 17.08 -9.84 11.08
N VAL A 144 15.80 -10.03 10.77
CA VAL A 144 14.79 -8.99 10.88
C VAL A 144 14.80 -8.57 12.35
N PRO A 145 15.20 -7.33 12.68
CA PRO A 145 15.13 -6.89 14.06
C PRO A 145 13.70 -7.09 14.55
N GLU A 146 13.51 -7.91 15.58
CA GLU A 146 12.21 -8.08 16.20
C GLU A 146 11.69 -6.70 16.63
N GLY A 147 10.50 -6.32 16.14
CA GLY A 147 9.74 -5.21 16.74
C GLY A 147 9.79 -3.84 16.07
N GLY A 148 10.36 -3.68 14.86
CA GLY A 148 10.35 -2.37 14.19
C GLY A 148 8.97 -1.90 13.69
N PHE A 149 8.15 -2.82 13.17
CA PHE A 149 6.84 -2.51 12.58
C PHE A 149 5.85 -3.67 12.80
N PRO A 150 4.56 -3.37 13.03
CA PRO A 150 3.56 -4.41 13.28
C PRO A 150 3.31 -5.24 12.01
N LEU A 151 2.98 -6.52 12.21
CA LEU A 151 2.55 -7.40 11.12
C LEU A 151 1.40 -6.79 10.32
N ALA A 152 1.51 -6.79 9.00
CA ALA A 152 0.43 -6.39 8.09
C ALA A 152 -0.82 -7.28 8.27
N SER A 153 -0.64 -8.49 8.82
CA SER A 153 -1.72 -9.39 9.18
C SER A 153 -2.48 -9.00 10.46
N SER A 154 -1.99 -8.04 11.27
CA SER A 154 -2.56 -7.67 12.57
C SER A 154 -3.73 -6.67 12.49
N CYS A 155 -4.33 -6.37 13.64
CA CYS A 155 -5.40 -5.38 13.79
C CYS A 155 -4.91 -3.96 13.50
N ALA A 156 -5.61 -3.25 12.61
CA ALA A 156 -5.25 -1.90 12.17
C ALA A 156 -5.22 -0.83 13.27
N ASN A 157 -5.85 -1.08 14.42
CA ASN A 157 -5.91 -0.14 15.54
C ASN A 157 -4.88 -0.48 16.62
N CYS A 158 -4.97 -1.67 17.22
CA CYS A 158 -4.14 -2.00 18.37
C CYS A 158 -2.74 -2.49 17.99
N ASN A 159 -2.53 -2.90 16.73
CA ASN A 159 -1.25 -3.40 16.23
C ASN A 159 -0.67 -4.57 17.06
N ASP A 160 -1.49 -5.24 17.87
CA ASP A 160 -1.06 -6.37 18.68
C ASP A 160 -0.73 -7.55 17.76
N GLU A 161 0.54 -7.96 17.76
CA GLU A 161 1.08 -9.08 16.98
C GLU A 161 0.28 -10.38 17.18
N LYS A 162 -0.30 -10.61 18.37
CA LYS A 162 -1.15 -11.78 18.64
C LYS A 162 -2.34 -11.85 17.68
N THR A 163 -2.86 -10.69 17.26
CA THR A 163 -3.99 -10.59 16.33
C THR A 163 -3.61 -10.88 14.88
N GLY A 164 -2.31 -10.86 14.56
CA GLY A 164 -1.77 -11.23 13.25
C GLY A 164 -1.29 -12.69 13.16
N LYS A 165 -1.36 -13.45 14.26
CA LYS A 165 -1.00 -14.87 14.25
C LYS A 165 -2.03 -15.71 13.49
N LYS A 166 -1.55 -16.76 12.83
CA LYS A 166 -2.40 -17.74 12.14
C LYS A 166 -3.50 -18.25 13.08
N GLY A 167 -4.73 -18.24 12.59
CA GLY A 167 -5.92 -18.68 13.34
C GLY A 167 -6.62 -17.58 14.13
N PHE A 168 -6.02 -16.40 14.33
CA PHE A 168 -6.73 -15.27 14.93
C PHE A 168 -7.78 -14.71 13.96
N LYS A 169 -9.02 -14.55 14.42
CA LYS A 169 -10.12 -14.05 13.59
C LYS A 169 -10.19 -12.53 13.66
N LEU A 170 -9.83 -11.88 12.55
CA LEU A 170 -10.09 -10.45 12.34
C LEU A 170 -11.38 -10.23 11.55
N PHE A 171 -12.03 -9.10 11.80
CA PHE A 171 -13.25 -8.65 11.14
C PHE A 171 -12.95 -7.48 10.22
N ARG A 172 -13.40 -7.58 8.96
CA ARG A 172 -13.34 -6.45 8.03
C ARG A 172 -14.39 -5.41 8.41
N CYS A 173 -14.07 -4.14 8.17
CA CYS A 173 -15.07 -3.07 8.23
C CYS A 173 -16.27 -3.42 7.34
N GLY A 174 -17.47 -3.48 7.91
CA GLY A 174 -18.68 -3.89 7.17
C GLY A 174 -19.06 -2.96 6.02
N SER A 175 -18.63 -1.70 6.07
CA SER A 175 -18.92 -0.69 5.04
C SER A 175 -17.99 -0.83 3.83
N CYS A 176 -16.68 -0.63 4.01
CA CYS A 176 -15.73 -0.62 2.90
C CYS A 176 -15.14 -2.00 2.56
N LYS A 177 -15.30 -2.99 3.46
CA LYS A 177 -14.77 -4.36 3.33
C LYS A 177 -13.24 -4.44 3.16
N LEU A 178 -12.53 -3.36 3.52
CA LEU A 178 -11.10 -3.21 3.30
C LEU A 178 -10.28 -3.50 4.56
N THR A 179 -10.29 -2.59 5.54
CA THR A 179 -9.47 -2.63 6.75
C THR A 179 -10.01 -3.63 7.78
N ARG A 180 -9.12 -4.28 8.55
CA ARG A 180 -9.46 -5.33 9.52
C ARG A 180 -9.16 -4.96 10.97
N TYR A 181 -10.01 -5.43 11.87
CA TYR A 181 -9.95 -5.18 13.31
C TYR A 181 -10.17 -6.46 14.11
N CYS A 182 -9.56 -6.56 15.30
CA CYS A 182 -9.78 -7.69 16.19
C CYS A 182 -11.15 -7.66 16.90
N CYS A 183 -11.73 -6.46 17.07
CA CYS A 183 -13.02 -6.29 17.72
C CYS A 183 -13.69 -4.97 17.32
N PRO A 184 -15.01 -4.82 17.57
CA PRO A 184 -15.72 -3.56 17.34
C PRO A 184 -15.14 -2.36 18.12
N GLY A 185 -14.57 -2.61 19.30
CA GLY A 185 -13.90 -1.56 20.09
C GLY A 185 -12.72 -0.93 19.36
N CYS A 186 -11.86 -1.75 18.75
CA CYS A 186 -10.74 -1.29 17.92
C CYS A 186 -11.22 -0.52 16.68
N GLN A 187 -12.28 -1.00 16.02
CA GLN A 187 -12.86 -0.28 14.88
C GLN A 187 -13.40 1.10 15.28
N LYS A 188 -14.09 1.20 16.43
CA LYS A 188 -14.65 2.46 16.93
C LYS A 188 -13.56 3.47 17.30
N GLN A 189 -12.46 3.01 17.91
CA GLN A 189 -11.32 3.86 18.25
C GLN A 189 -10.62 4.41 17.01
N ASP A 190 -10.43 3.56 15.99
CA ASP A 190 -9.79 3.95 14.72
C ASP A 190 -10.70 4.78 13.79
N TRP A 191 -11.99 4.91 14.11
CA TRP A 191 -12.98 5.51 13.21
C TRP A 191 -12.62 6.93 12.77
N ALA A 192 -12.05 7.76 13.65
CA ALA A 192 -11.67 9.12 13.30
C ALA A 192 -10.67 9.20 12.13
N ARG A 193 -9.76 8.22 12.06
CA ARG A 193 -8.79 8.04 10.97
C ARG A 193 -9.44 7.32 9.79
N HIS A 194 -9.96 6.12 10.01
CA HIS A 194 -10.49 5.23 8.97
C HIS A 194 -11.67 5.81 8.18
N LYS A 195 -12.53 6.64 8.81
CA LYS A 195 -13.73 7.21 8.15
C LYS A 195 -13.40 7.95 6.84
N LYS A 196 -12.20 8.53 6.72
CA LYS A 196 -11.78 9.28 5.54
C LYS A 196 -11.63 8.34 4.35
N THR A 197 -10.90 7.25 4.52
CA THR A 197 -10.70 6.20 3.53
C THR A 197 -11.98 5.41 3.28
N CYS A 198 -12.68 5.01 4.35
CA CYS A 198 -13.89 4.20 4.27
C CYS A 198 -14.97 4.80 3.35
N LYS A 199 -15.13 6.13 3.37
CA LYS A 199 -16.13 6.85 2.56
C LYS A 199 -15.79 6.98 1.08
N ILE A 200 -14.54 6.75 0.69
CA ILE A 200 -14.07 6.97 -0.69
C ILE A 200 -13.77 5.66 -1.41
N VAL A 201 -13.79 4.51 -0.72
CA VAL A 201 -13.67 3.19 -1.35
C VAL A 201 -14.94 2.86 -2.11
N GLU A 202 -14.83 2.58 -3.41
CA GLU A 202 -15.94 2.12 -4.26
C GLU A 202 -15.99 0.60 -4.34
N SER A 203 -14.83 -0.05 -4.50
CA SER A 203 -14.76 -1.50 -4.62
C SER A 203 -13.43 -2.05 -4.13
N VAL A 204 -13.46 -3.33 -3.74
CA VAL A 204 -12.30 -4.13 -3.36
C VAL A 204 -12.44 -5.49 -4.04
N LYS A 205 -11.48 -5.84 -4.88
CA LYS A 205 -11.40 -7.15 -5.54
C LYS A 205 -10.14 -7.87 -5.07
N TRP A 206 -10.29 -9.12 -4.68
CA TRP A 206 -9.19 -9.98 -4.26
C TRP A 206 -8.85 -10.92 -5.41
N VAL A 207 -7.58 -10.95 -5.80
CA VAL A 207 -7.09 -11.74 -6.95
C VAL A 207 -6.00 -12.69 -6.48
N ASP A 208 -6.06 -13.93 -6.96
CA ASP A 208 -5.12 -15.01 -6.62
C ASP A 208 -4.92 -15.19 -5.12
N TRP A 209 -5.97 -14.89 -4.35
CA TRP A 209 -6.01 -15.14 -2.92
C TRP A 209 -6.55 -16.55 -2.70
N PRO A 210 -5.87 -17.41 -1.92
CA PRO A 210 -6.42 -18.71 -1.59
C PRO A 210 -7.79 -18.49 -0.94
N THR A 211 -8.85 -18.88 -1.65
CA THR A 211 -10.18 -18.99 -1.06
C THR A 211 -10.02 -19.93 0.12
N LYS A 212 -10.38 -19.47 1.32
CA LYS A 212 -10.41 -20.36 2.48
C LYS A 212 -11.23 -21.59 2.07
N ALA A 213 -10.57 -22.74 2.01
CA ALA A 213 -11.23 -24.03 1.89
C ALA A 213 -12.18 -24.23 3.08
#